data_AF-A0A967TLP7-F1
#
_entry.id   AF-A0A967TLP7-F1
#
_cell.length_a   1.000
_cell.length_b   1.000
_cell.length_c   1.000
_cell.angle_alpha   90.00
_cell.angle_beta   90.00
_cell.angle_gamma   90.00
#
_symmetry.space_group_name_H-M   'P 1'
#
loop_
_entity.id
_entity.type
_entity.pdbx_description
1 polymer ?
#
loop_
_entity_poly.entity_id
_entity_poly.type
_entity_poly.pdbx_seq_one_letter_code
_entity_poly.pdbx_strand_id
1 'polypeptide(L)' 'PSFRPSAGGDRADVLQREVRVGLEVQIVDLERGVILWEDRGLSARGQYLEASETEDVARAEAVELLVQAIVDGAQSNW' A
#
# COMPACT_ATOMS: atom_id res chain seq x y z
N PRO A 1 -2.62 -18.12 -3.61
CA PRO A 1 -2.80 -17.94 -5.06
C PRO A 1 -4.26 -18.22 -5.47
N SER A 2 -5.04 -17.18 -5.80
CA SER A 2 -6.47 -17.30 -6.17
C SER A 2 -6.66 -17.17 -7.68
N PHE A 3 -6.38 -18.25 -8.40
CA PHE A 3 -6.71 -18.38 -9.81
C PHE A 3 -7.57 -19.64 -10.01
N ARG A 4 -8.64 -19.56 -10.83
CA ARG A 4 -9.40 -20.74 -11.27
C ARG A 4 -9.13 -21.00 -12.75
N PRO A 5 -8.58 -22.17 -13.12
CA PRO A 5 -8.45 -22.53 -14.54
C PRO A 5 -9.84 -22.72 -15.16
N SER A 6 -10.08 -22.07 -16.31
CA SER A 6 -11.30 -22.27 -17.09
C SER A 6 -11.27 -23.65 -17.75
N ALA A 7 -12.40 -24.37 -17.69
CA ALA A 7 -12.58 -25.66 -18.34
C ALA A 7 -12.80 -25.46 -19.85
N GLY A 8 -11.76 -25.03 -20.58
CA GLY A 8 -11.82 -24.91 -22.03
C GLY A 8 -10.99 -23.77 -22.58
N GLY A 9 -9.66 -23.93 -22.61
CA GLY A 9 -8.77 -23.33 -23.60
C GLY A 9 -8.65 -21.81 -23.72
N ASP A 10 -9.48 -21.02 -23.04
CA ASP A 10 -9.53 -19.57 -23.24
C ASP A 10 -9.57 -18.85 -21.88
N ARG A 11 -8.55 -17.99 -21.69
CA ARG A 11 -8.24 -17.07 -20.58
C ARG A 11 -8.49 -17.49 -19.12
N ALA A 12 -7.45 -17.25 -18.34
CA ALA A 12 -7.49 -17.19 -16.90
C ALA A 12 -8.38 -16.04 -16.38
N ASP A 13 -9.46 -16.34 -15.65
CA ASP A 13 -10.22 -15.36 -14.89
C ASP A 13 -9.42 -14.88 -13.66
N VAL A 14 -9.04 -13.59 -13.67
CA VAL A 14 -8.35 -12.95 -12.53
C VAL A 14 -9.41 -12.55 -11.50
N LEU A 15 -9.39 -13.19 -10.32
CA LEU A 15 -10.37 -12.95 -9.26
C LEU A 15 -10.01 -11.75 -8.37
N GLN A 16 -8.72 -11.54 -8.16
CA GLN A 16 -8.20 -10.56 -7.21
C GLN A 16 -6.88 -9.98 -7.72
N ARG A 17 -6.69 -8.68 -7.51
CA ARG A 17 -5.45 -7.96 -7.84
C ARG A 17 -4.87 -7.27 -6.61
N GLU A 18 -3.56 -7.09 -6.64
CA GLU A 18 -2.78 -6.38 -5.61
C GLU A 18 -2.27 -5.07 -6.22
N VAL A 19 -2.40 -3.98 -5.46
CA VAL A 19 -1.73 -2.70 -5.71
C VAL A 19 -0.67 -2.51 -4.64
N ARG A 20 0.56 -2.22 -5.05
CA ARG A 20 1.66 -1.86 -4.14
C ARG A 20 1.98 -0.39 -4.28
N VAL A 21 2.01 0.31 -3.15
CA VAL A 21 2.43 1.71 -3.08
C VAL A 21 3.73 1.75 -2.27
N GLY A 22 4.77 2.34 -2.85
CA GLY A 22 6.05 2.58 -2.18
C GLY A 22 6.34 4.07 -2.15
N LEU A 23 6.89 4.56 -1.04
CA LEU A 23 7.26 5.96 -0.85
C LEU A 23 8.48 6.10 0.05
N GLU A 24 9.15 7.24 -0.10
CA GLU A 24 10.15 7.73 0.85
C GLU A 24 9.51 8.91 1.61
N VAL A 25 9.66 8.92 2.93
CA VAL A 25 9.02 9.92 3.80
C VAL A 25 10.03 10.49 4.80
N GLN A 26 9.86 11.77 5.09
CA GLN A 26 10.66 12.49 6.07
C GLN A 26 9.76 13.46 6.85
N ILE A 27 9.86 13.42 8.18
CA ILE A 27 9.22 14.40 9.07
C ILE A 27 10.32 15.40 9.48
N VAL A 28 10.13 16.67 9.14
CA VAL A 28 11.12 17.73 9.33
C VAL A 28 10.56 18.79 10.28
N ASP A 29 11.38 19.21 11.24
CA ASP A 29 11.16 20.44 11.99
C ASP A 29 11.59 21.63 11.13
N LEU A 30 10.62 22.45 10.71
CA LEU A 30 10.86 23.57 9.79
C LEU A 30 11.58 24.76 10.43
N GLU A 31 11.54 24.91 11.76
CA GLU A 31 12.23 25.99 12.45
C GLU A 31 13.70 25.67 12.63
N ARG A 32 14.00 24.42 13.00
CA ARG A 32 15.36 23.94 13.28
C ARG A 32 16.06 23.36 12.05
N GLY A 33 15.30 23.01 11.00
CA GLY A 33 15.81 22.37 9.79
C GLY A 33 16.34 20.96 10.03
N VAL A 34 15.82 20.27 11.06
CA VAL A 34 16.28 18.92 11.44
C VAL A 34 15.25 17.86 11.08
N ILE A 35 15.74 16.69 10.72
CA ILE A 35 14.92 15.50 10.45
C ILE A 35 14.57 14.88 11.80
N LEU A 36 13.27 14.80 12.09
CA LEU A 36 12.76 14.17 13.31
C LEU A 36 12.61 12.65 13.13
N TRP A 37 12.26 12.23 11.92
CA TRP A 37 12.07 10.83 11.55
C TRP A 37 12.11 10.69 10.02
N GLU A 38 12.63 9.58 9.51
CA GLU A 38 12.59 9.26 8.09
C GLU A 38 12.48 7.75 7.86
N ASP A 39 11.82 7.38 6.76
CA ASP A 39 11.80 6.01 6.24
C ASP A 39 11.87 6.06 4.70
N ARG A 40 12.86 5.36 4.14
CA ARG A 40 13.11 5.32 2.68
C ARG A 40 12.65 4.01 2.03
N GLY A 41 12.11 3.08 2.81
CA GLY A 41 11.67 1.76 2.37
C GLY A 41 10.19 1.51 2.58
N LEU A 42 9.42 2.55 2.91
CA LEU A 42 8.03 2.38 3.30
C LEU A 42 7.18 1.91 2.11
N SER A 43 6.48 0.80 2.28
CA SER A 43 5.55 0.30 1.28
C SER A 43 4.38 -0.42 1.92
N ALA A 44 3.23 -0.32 1.28
CA ALA A 44 2.02 -1.05 1.64
C ALA A 44 1.36 -1.65 0.41
N ARG A 45 0.45 -2.59 0.66
CA ARG A 45 -0.31 -3.29 -0.36
C ARG A 45 -1.77 -3.19 -0.01
N GLY A 46 -2.59 -2.91 -1.01
CA GLY A 46 -4.03 -3.12 -0.92
C GLY A 46 -4.49 -4.07 -2.00
N GLN A 47 -5.69 -4.60 -1.85
CA GLN A 47 -6.23 -5.60 -2.74
C GLN A 47 -7.66 -5.25 -3.16
N TYR A 48 -8.02 -5.66 -4.38
CA TYR A 48 -9.38 -5.47 -4.87
C TYR A 48 -9.81 -6.69 -5.68
N LEU A 49 -11.09 -7.02 -5.59
CA LEU A 49 -11.75 -8.03 -6.39
C LEU A 49 -12.05 -7.47 -7.78
N GLU A 50 -11.48 -8.05 -8.83
CA GLU A 50 -11.67 -7.57 -10.20
C GLU A 50 -13.15 -7.54 -10.60
N ALA A 51 -13.94 -8.47 -10.08
CA ALA A 51 -15.33 -8.64 -10.44
C ALA A 51 -16.26 -7.57 -9.87
N SER A 52 -15.86 -6.86 -8.81
CA SER A 52 -16.77 -6.01 -8.02
C SER A 52 -16.17 -4.70 -7.54
N GLU A 53 -14.86 -4.54 -7.63
CA GLU A 53 -14.13 -3.40 -7.06
C GLU A 53 -13.17 -2.81 -8.10
N THR A 54 -12.65 -1.63 -7.79
CA THR A 54 -11.71 -0.90 -8.64
C THR A 54 -10.34 -0.82 -7.97
N GLU A 55 -9.31 -0.49 -8.76
CA GLU A 55 -7.96 -0.23 -8.25
C GLU A 55 -7.95 0.82 -7.13
N ASP A 56 -8.86 1.81 -7.19
CA ASP A 56 -8.98 2.87 -6.18
C ASP A 56 -9.26 2.32 -4.77
N VAL A 57 -9.98 1.20 -4.65
CA VAL A 57 -10.23 0.54 -3.36
C VAL A 57 -8.91 0.04 -2.76
N ALA A 58 -8.12 -0.69 -3.55
CA ALA A 58 -6.81 -1.18 -3.14
C ALA A 58 -5.81 -0.05 -2.88
N ARG A 59 -5.87 1.03 -3.67
CA ARG A 59 -5.03 2.20 -3.45
C ARG A 59 -5.37 2.89 -2.13
N ALA A 60 -6.65 3.08 -1.83
CA ALA A 60 -7.09 3.66 -0.57
C ALA A 60 -6.63 2.81 0.63
N GLU A 61 -6.81 1.49 0.57
CA GLU A 61 -6.32 0.57 1.59
C GLU A 61 -4.79 0.69 1.81
N ALA A 62 -4.02 0.71 0.72
CA ALA A 62 -2.56 0.88 0.81
C ALA A 62 -2.17 2.23 1.45
N VAL A 63 -2.89 3.31 1.14
CA VAL A 63 -2.64 4.64 1.73
C VAL A 63 -2.95 4.65 3.23
N GLU A 64 -4.06 4.06 3.67
CA GLU A 64 -4.39 3.96 5.10
C GLU A 64 -3.31 3.20 5.88
N LEU A 65 -2.81 2.09 5.32
CA LEU A 65 -1.71 1.32 5.93
C LEU A 65 -0.40 2.12 5.99
N LEU A 66 -0.09 2.91 4.96
CA LEU A 66 1.08 3.79 4.95
C LEU A 66 0.97 4.89 6.02
N VAL A 67 -0.20 5.51 6.16
CA VAL A 67 -0.46 6.52 7.19
C VAL A 67 -0.25 5.92 8.58
N GLN A 68 -0.82 4.75 8.85
CA GLN A 68 -0.64 4.05 10.12
C GLN A 68 0.84 3.78 10.40
N ALA A 69 1.58 3.26 9.41
CA ALA A 69 3.00 2.96 9.57
C ALA A 69 3.86 4.23 9.83
N ILE A 70 3.52 5.36 9.22
CA ILE A 70 4.17 6.66 9.50
C ILE A 70 3.91 7.10 10.94
N VAL A 71 2.65 7.03 11.39
CA VAL A 71 2.27 7.41 12.77
C VAL A 71 2.98 6.53 13.78
N ASP A 72 2.96 5.21 13.59
CA ASP A 72 3.61 4.25 14.47
C ASP A 72 5.14 4.46 14.51
N GLY A 73 5.75 4.66 13.33
CA GLY A 73 7.18 4.94 13.21
C GLY A 73 7.59 6.20 13.97
N ALA A 74 6.86 7.29 13.77
CA ALA A 74 7.12 8.56 14.45
C ALA A 74 6.94 8.45 15.97
N GLN A 75 5.89 7.76 16.45
CA GLN A 75 5.64 7.58 17.88
C GLN A 75 6.66 6.68 18.58
N SER A 76 7.21 5.68 17.89
CA SER A 76 8.22 4.78 18.46
C SER A 76 9.55 5.46 18.81
N ASN A 77 9.79 6.66 18.26
CA ASN A 77 11.02 7.42 18.43
C ASN A 77 11.02 8.31 19.68
N TRP A 78 9.90 8.38 20.42
CA TRP A 78 9.69 9.24 21.60
C TRP A 78 9.26 8.41 22.82
#